data_AF-A0A4U2ECX9-F1
#
_entry.id   AF-A0A4U2ECX9-F1
#
_cell.length_a   1.000
_cell.length_b   1.000
_cell.length_c   1.000
_cell.angle_alpha   90.00
_cell.angle_beta   90.00
_cell.angle_gamma   90.00
#
_symmetry.space_group_name_H-M   'P 1'
#
loop_
_entity.id
_entity.type
_entity.pdbx_description
1 polymer ?
#
loop_
_entity_poly.entity_id
_entity_poly.type
_entity_poly.pdbx_seq_one_letter_code
_entity_poly.pdbx_strand_id
1 'polypeptide(L)'
;MNNIQNSLYGLFDSQGVSLSKEYKGCIEKYLVSDLSFTSEMMNGLARTIFQNKKMMAYYLLHNAIDEAKGAARLRMIAERYADDELRPLMLRHYNDEMNHSTLFASLIPFTGYETETHEHEVQYELDKVMNFDDELKTFLFRVHSIEIRSWRLLLLHLAIIDESDDDYMKKMRPAIQKILEDEMQHVCYTGQYVSRWLHAEPHLSKVFVECITHTNKETWEDLSSMALFMRDHIQDFLLESAA
;
A
#
# COMPACT_ATOMS: atom_id res chain seq x y z
N MET A 1 -4.38 22.18 -3.60
CA MET A 1 -4.76 21.11 -2.66
C MET A 1 -5.24 19.91 -3.47
N ASN A 2 -4.47 18.82 -3.48
CA ASN A 2 -4.88 17.55 -4.07
C ASN A 2 -6.08 17.02 -3.26
N ASN A 3 -7.27 17.10 -3.82
CA ASN A 3 -8.46 16.58 -3.16
C ASN A 3 -8.51 15.06 -3.40
N ILE A 4 -7.74 14.31 -2.60
CA ILE A 4 -7.67 12.84 -2.67
C ILE A 4 -9.06 12.19 -2.59
N GLN A 5 -10.00 12.81 -1.88
CA GLN A 5 -11.40 12.39 -1.84
C GLN A 5 -12.01 12.37 -3.24
N ASN A 6 -11.83 13.46 -4.00
CA ASN A 6 -12.34 13.56 -5.37
C ASN A 6 -11.65 12.55 -6.29
N SER A 7 -10.34 12.34 -6.13
CA SER A 7 -9.61 11.33 -6.90
C SER A 7 -10.12 9.92 -6.60
N LEU A 8 -10.36 9.60 -5.32
CA LEU A 8 -10.87 8.31 -4.88
C LEU A 8 -12.29 8.08 -5.39
N TYR A 9 -13.17 9.08 -5.28
CA TYR A 9 -14.53 8.99 -5.83
C TYR A 9 -14.51 8.89 -7.36
N GLY A 10 -13.63 9.62 -8.04
CA GLY A 10 -13.43 9.50 -9.48
C GLY A 10 -12.96 8.11 -9.90
N LEU A 11 -12.09 7.47 -9.11
CA LEU A 11 -11.69 6.07 -9.32
C LEU A 11 -12.92 5.14 -9.25
N PHE A 12 -13.71 5.22 -8.18
CA PHE A 12 -14.93 4.41 -8.03
C PHE A 12 -15.93 4.64 -9.17
N ASP A 13 -16.18 5.90 -9.53
CA ASP A 13 -17.08 6.26 -10.63
C ASP A 13 -16.61 5.67 -11.97
N SER A 14 -15.29 5.72 -12.25
CA SER A 14 -14.71 5.16 -13.48
C SER A 14 -14.84 3.64 -13.59
N GLN A 15 -14.97 2.95 -12.44
CA GLN A 15 -15.15 1.50 -12.35
C GLN A 15 -16.64 1.12 -12.12
N GLY A 16 -17.55 2.09 -12.16
CA GLY A 16 -19.00 1.85 -11.97
C GLY A 16 -19.39 1.45 -10.54
N VAL A 17 -18.57 1.77 -9.54
CA VAL A 17 -18.83 1.43 -8.12
C VAL A 17 -19.64 2.55 -7.46
N SER A 18 -20.87 2.24 -7.05
CA SER A 18 -21.72 3.18 -6.31
C SER A 18 -21.52 3.06 -4.80
N LEU A 19 -20.99 4.11 -4.18
CA LEU A 19 -20.74 4.17 -2.74
C LEU A 19 -21.95 4.68 -1.93
N SER A 20 -22.18 4.06 -0.76
CA SER A 20 -23.23 4.44 0.19
C SER A 20 -22.92 5.78 0.87
N LYS A 21 -23.96 6.42 1.42
CA LYS A 21 -23.79 7.67 2.19
C LYS A 21 -22.96 7.43 3.46
N GLU A 22 -23.08 6.25 4.06
CA GLU A 22 -22.32 5.84 5.24
C GLU A 22 -20.82 5.75 4.93
N TYR A 23 -20.46 5.12 3.82
CA TYR A 23 -19.07 5.08 3.34
C TYR A 23 -18.52 6.49 3.10
N LYS A 24 -19.24 7.31 2.31
CA LYS A 24 -18.81 8.68 2.01
C LYS A 24 -18.63 9.51 3.28
N GLY A 25 -19.55 9.38 4.24
CA GLY A 25 -19.44 10.05 5.54
C GLY A 25 -18.27 9.57 6.39
N CYS A 26 -17.83 8.31 6.27
CA CYS A 26 -16.60 7.82 6.92
C CYS A 26 -15.35 8.43 6.25
N ILE A 27 -15.28 8.44 4.92
CA ILE A 27 -14.16 9.00 4.17
C ILE A 27 -14.02 10.51 4.42
N GLU A 28 -15.13 11.26 4.43
CA GLU A 28 -15.12 12.70 4.73
C GLU A 28 -14.61 13.03 6.14
N LYS A 29 -14.93 12.19 7.13
CA LYS A 29 -14.42 12.34 8.50
C LYS A 29 -12.93 12.02 8.62
N TYR A 30 -12.43 11.18 7.74
CA TYR A 30 -11.06 10.68 7.76
C TYR A 30 -10.09 11.59 6.98
N LEU A 31 -10.50 12.13 5.83
CA LEU A 31 -9.64 12.93 4.96
C LEU A 31 -9.46 14.39 5.43
N VAL A 32 -9.15 14.58 6.71
CA VAL A 32 -8.75 15.86 7.30
C VAL A 32 -7.23 16.09 7.13
N SER A 33 -6.75 17.31 7.41
CA SER A 33 -5.44 17.86 7.03
C SER A 33 -4.18 17.06 7.38
N ASP A 34 -4.28 16.01 8.19
CA ASP A 34 -3.14 15.32 8.82
C ASP A 34 -2.93 13.88 8.30
N LEU A 35 -3.44 13.57 7.09
CA LEU A 35 -3.13 12.31 6.42
C LEU A 35 -1.65 12.25 6.05
N SER A 36 -0.95 11.29 6.66
CA SER A 36 0.47 11.00 6.45
C SER A 36 0.84 10.96 4.97
N PHE A 37 0.16 10.13 4.18
CA PHE A 37 0.46 9.88 2.77
C PHE A 37 0.02 10.99 1.79
N THR A 38 -0.52 12.10 2.30
CA THR A 38 -0.79 13.31 1.51
C THR A 38 0.02 14.53 1.96
N SER A 39 0.81 14.37 3.03
CA SER A 39 1.62 15.45 3.60
C SER A 39 2.81 15.83 2.73
N GLU A 40 3.29 17.06 2.89
CA GLU A 40 4.56 17.50 2.28
C GLU A 40 5.75 16.68 2.79
N MET A 41 5.69 16.21 4.03
CA MET A 41 6.72 15.38 4.63
C MET A 41 6.85 14.03 3.94
N MET A 42 5.72 13.38 3.62
CA MET A 42 5.74 12.14 2.83
C MET A 42 6.30 12.38 1.42
N ASN A 43 5.91 13.47 0.77
CA ASN A 43 6.46 13.82 -0.55
C ASN A 43 7.99 14.02 -0.48
N GLY A 44 8.48 14.77 0.50
CA GLY A 44 9.91 14.97 0.73
C GLY A 44 10.66 13.66 1.02
N LEU A 45 10.10 12.78 1.85
CA LEU A 45 10.70 11.47 2.13
C LEU A 45 10.73 10.61 0.87
N ALA A 46 9.60 10.46 0.16
CA ALA A 46 9.53 9.65 -1.04
C ALA A 46 10.53 10.12 -2.10
N ARG A 47 10.67 11.44 -2.30
CA ARG A 47 11.70 11.98 -3.19
C ARG A 47 13.11 11.63 -2.74
N THR A 48 13.39 11.71 -1.44
CA THR A 48 14.72 11.38 -0.91
C THR A 48 15.03 9.89 -1.08
N ILE A 49 14.05 9.02 -0.85
CA ILE A 49 14.17 7.57 -1.08
C ILE A 49 14.50 7.31 -2.55
N PHE A 50 13.75 7.90 -3.46
CA PHE A 50 13.95 7.72 -4.90
C PHE A 50 15.29 8.31 -5.37
N GLN A 51 15.83 9.35 -4.74
CA GLN A 51 17.12 9.92 -5.14
C GLN A 51 18.33 9.11 -4.67
N ASN A 52 18.17 8.19 -3.71
CA ASN A 52 19.26 7.38 -3.20
C ASN A 52 19.03 5.88 -3.50
N LYS A 53 19.94 5.26 -4.26
CA LYS A 53 19.80 3.87 -4.70
C LYS A 53 19.74 2.87 -3.54
N LYS A 54 20.51 3.06 -2.47
CA LYS A 54 20.50 2.21 -1.28
C LYS A 54 19.17 2.30 -0.54
N MET A 55 18.64 3.52 -0.38
CA MET A 55 17.32 3.77 0.20
C MET A 55 16.22 3.13 -0.65
N MET A 56 16.30 3.29 -1.95
CA MET A 56 15.35 2.70 -2.88
C MET A 56 15.38 1.18 -2.80
N ALA A 57 16.57 0.56 -2.72
CA ALA A 57 16.72 -0.88 -2.54
C ALA A 57 16.06 -1.38 -1.25
N TYR A 58 16.32 -0.68 -0.14
CA TYR A 58 15.71 -1.00 1.16
C TYR A 58 14.19 -0.83 1.12
N TYR A 59 13.70 0.25 0.52
CA TYR A 59 12.27 0.52 0.35
C TYR A 59 11.59 -0.57 -0.49
N LEU A 60 12.17 -0.95 -1.62
CA LEU A 60 11.66 -2.01 -2.49
C LEU A 60 11.61 -3.37 -1.76
N LEU A 61 12.64 -3.70 -0.99
CA LEU A 61 12.66 -4.94 -0.20
C LEU A 61 11.56 -4.96 0.85
N HIS A 62 11.35 -3.84 1.56
CA HIS A 62 10.31 -3.73 2.57
C HIS A 62 8.91 -3.90 1.98
N ASN A 63 8.61 -3.22 0.85
CA ASN A 63 7.34 -3.41 0.16
C ASN A 63 7.19 -4.86 -0.31
N ALA A 64 8.24 -5.45 -0.89
CA ALA A 64 8.18 -6.84 -1.34
C ALA A 64 7.81 -7.82 -0.21
N ILE A 65 8.34 -7.60 1.00
CA ILE A 65 8.01 -8.42 2.19
C ILE A 65 6.58 -8.14 2.66
N ASP A 66 6.16 -6.88 2.72
CA ASP A 66 4.84 -6.49 3.19
C ASP A 66 3.73 -7.05 2.28
N GLU A 67 3.91 -7.03 0.95
CA GLU A 67 2.92 -7.61 0.03
C GLU A 67 2.76 -9.12 0.26
N ALA A 68 3.86 -9.86 0.40
CA ALA A 68 3.79 -11.29 0.68
C ALA A 68 3.07 -11.59 2.01
N LYS A 69 3.32 -10.79 3.05
CA LYS A 69 2.65 -10.91 4.36
C LYS A 69 1.16 -10.58 4.26
N GLY A 70 0.80 -9.52 3.54
CA GLY A 70 -0.57 -9.12 3.26
C GLY A 70 -1.33 -10.21 2.52
N ALA A 71 -0.72 -10.73 1.45
CA ALA A 71 -1.22 -11.84 0.65
C ALA A 71 -1.56 -13.06 1.51
N ALA A 72 -0.65 -13.50 2.38
CA ALA A 72 -0.88 -14.67 3.22
C ALA A 72 -2.05 -14.49 4.19
N ARG A 73 -2.19 -13.29 4.78
CA ARG A 73 -3.35 -12.96 5.63
C ARG A 73 -4.66 -12.97 4.81
N LEU A 74 -4.64 -12.36 3.63
CA LEU A 74 -5.78 -12.35 2.70
C LEU A 74 -6.25 -13.78 2.40
N ARG A 75 -5.33 -14.67 2.03
CA ARG A 75 -5.65 -16.07 1.75
C ARG A 75 -6.24 -16.79 2.96
N MET A 76 -5.64 -16.63 4.14
CA MET A 76 -6.12 -17.28 5.36
C MET A 76 -7.56 -16.85 5.71
N ILE A 77 -7.86 -15.55 5.66
CA ILE A 77 -9.20 -15.03 5.94
C ILE A 77 -10.19 -15.47 4.85
N ALA A 78 -9.78 -15.46 3.57
CA ALA A 78 -10.60 -15.92 2.47
C ALA A 78 -11.03 -17.39 2.62
N GLU A 79 -10.08 -18.27 2.94
CA GLU A 79 -10.33 -19.71 3.09
C GLU A 79 -11.20 -20.03 4.32
N ARG A 80 -11.09 -19.26 5.41
CA ARG A 80 -11.78 -19.53 6.68
C ARG A 80 -13.15 -18.89 6.78
N TYR A 81 -13.31 -17.66 6.29
CA TYR A 81 -14.43 -16.80 6.65
C TYR A 81 -15.22 -16.24 5.47
N ALA A 82 -14.62 -16.13 4.27
CA ALA A 82 -15.30 -15.53 3.14
C ALA A 82 -16.37 -16.44 2.54
N ASP A 83 -17.52 -15.86 2.19
CA ASP A 83 -18.58 -16.52 1.44
C ASP A 83 -18.15 -16.83 -0.01
N ASP A 84 -19.00 -17.56 -0.74
CA ASP A 84 -18.68 -18.01 -2.10
C ASP A 84 -18.57 -16.87 -3.14
N GLU A 85 -19.10 -15.68 -2.84
CA GLU A 85 -18.98 -14.49 -3.70
C GLU A 85 -17.64 -13.78 -3.45
N LEU A 86 -17.28 -13.57 -2.18
CA LEU A 86 -16.09 -12.81 -1.78
C LEU A 86 -14.80 -13.64 -1.85
N ARG A 87 -14.87 -14.94 -1.54
CA ARG A 87 -13.69 -15.82 -1.54
C ARG A 87 -12.88 -15.77 -2.84
N PRO A 88 -13.46 -15.93 -4.06
CA PRO A 88 -12.68 -15.87 -5.28
C PRO A 88 -12.02 -14.49 -5.52
N LEU A 89 -12.65 -13.40 -5.09
CA LEU A 89 -12.08 -12.05 -5.19
C LEU A 89 -10.86 -11.89 -4.27
N MET A 90 -10.98 -12.33 -3.02
CA MET A 90 -9.86 -12.30 -2.07
C MET A 90 -8.71 -13.22 -2.48
N LEU A 91 -9.01 -14.40 -3.05
CA LEU A 91 -7.98 -15.29 -3.58
C LEU A 91 -7.31 -14.74 -4.83
N ARG A 92 -8.03 -13.99 -5.67
CA ARG A 92 -7.41 -13.24 -6.77
C ARG A 92 -6.49 -12.15 -6.22
N HIS A 93 -6.97 -11.33 -5.28
CA HIS A 93 -6.17 -10.30 -4.62
C HIS A 93 -4.90 -10.89 -3.99
N TYR A 94 -5.00 -12.04 -3.31
CA TYR A 94 -3.83 -12.79 -2.84
C TYR A 94 -2.79 -13.05 -3.94
N ASN A 95 -3.21 -13.50 -5.12
CA ASN A 95 -2.27 -13.78 -6.21
C ASN A 95 -1.65 -12.49 -6.77
N ASP A 96 -2.43 -11.40 -6.84
CA ASP A 96 -1.94 -10.09 -7.25
C ASP A 96 -0.86 -9.61 -6.26
N GLU A 97 -1.08 -9.71 -4.94
CA GLU A 97 -0.08 -9.32 -3.93
C GLU A 97 1.18 -10.19 -3.93
N MET A 98 1.07 -11.50 -4.18
CA MET A 98 2.26 -12.34 -4.38
C MET A 98 3.05 -11.92 -5.62
N ASN A 99 2.37 -11.46 -6.67
CA ASN A 99 3.02 -10.92 -7.86
C ASN A 99 3.65 -9.54 -7.56
N HIS A 100 2.99 -8.67 -6.79
CA HIS A 100 3.53 -7.38 -6.37
C HIS A 100 4.82 -7.56 -5.57
N SER A 101 4.84 -8.52 -4.63
CA SER A 101 6.04 -8.93 -3.90
C SER A 101 7.22 -9.23 -4.84
N THR A 102 6.97 -10.08 -5.84
CA THR A 102 7.97 -10.45 -6.85
C THR A 102 8.40 -9.26 -7.71
N LEU A 103 7.45 -8.42 -8.12
CA LEU A 103 7.72 -7.23 -8.93
C LEU A 103 8.60 -6.24 -8.16
N PHE A 104 8.29 -5.90 -6.91
CA PHE A 104 9.12 -5.02 -6.10
C PHE A 104 10.54 -5.58 -5.93
N ALA A 105 10.68 -6.87 -5.62
CA ALA A 105 11.99 -7.50 -5.52
C ALA A 105 12.78 -7.42 -6.84
N SER A 106 12.10 -7.61 -7.98
CA SER A 106 12.73 -7.54 -9.31
C SER A 106 13.27 -6.15 -9.68
N LEU A 107 12.84 -5.09 -8.99
CA LEU A 107 13.32 -3.73 -9.22
C LEU A 107 14.62 -3.41 -8.48
N ILE A 108 14.95 -4.17 -7.42
CA ILE A 108 16.14 -3.92 -6.59
C ILE A 108 17.43 -3.93 -7.43
N PRO A 109 17.67 -4.86 -8.37
CA PRO A 109 18.89 -4.85 -9.20
C PRO A 109 19.12 -3.54 -9.98
N PHE A 110 18.07 -2.78 -10.33
CA PHE A 110 18.24 -1.49 -10.99
C PHE A 110 18.91 -0.43 -10.10
N THR A 111 18.91 -0.63 -8.78
CA THR A 111 19.62 0.22 -7.82
C THR A 111 21.10 -0.16 -7.69
N GLY A 112 21.54 -1.27 -8.28
CA GLY A 112 22.91 -1.79 -8.12
C GLY A 112 23.13 -2.62 -6.85
N TYR A 113 22.05 -2.95 -6.12
CA TYR A 113 22.06 -3.86 -4.98
C TYR A 113 21.44 -5.22 -5.34
N GLU A 114 21.77 -6.25 -4.54
CA GLU A 114 21.29 -7.62 -4.73
C GLU A 114 20.20 -8.00 -3.72
N THR A 115 19.40 -9.00 -4.07
CA THR A 115 18.21 -9.45 -3.32
C THR A 115 18.42 -10.76 -2.57
N GLU A 116 19.66 -11.21 -2.36
CA GLU A 116 19.97 -12.58 -1.91
C GLU A 116 19.26 -13.00 -0.60
N THR A 117 18.78 -12.06 0.21
CA THR A 117 18.06 -12.34 1.48
C THR A 117 16.54 -12.44 1.36
N HIS A 118 15.95 -12.11 0.20
CA HIS A 118 14.50 -11.91 0.07
C HIS A 118 13.67 -13.18 0.35
N GLU A 119 14.00 -14.32 -0.25
CA GLU A 119 13.21 -15.56 -0.10
C GLU A 119 13.17 -16.06 1.35
N HIS A 120 14.31 -15.98 2.05
CA HIS A 120 14.42 -16.41 3.45
C HIS A 120 13.65 -15.48 4.40
N GLU A 121 13.72 -14.16 4.18
CA GLU A 121 12.99 -13.17 4.97
C GLU A 121 11.47 -13.28 4.76
N VAL A 122 11.03 -13.44 3.51
CA VAL A 122 9.61 -13.65 3.20
C VAL A 122 9.09 -14.91 3.87
N GLN A 123 9.76 -16.05 3.71
CA GLN A 123 9.30 -17.30 4.33
C GLN A 123 9.24 -17.20 5.87
N TYR A 124 10.25 -16.59 6.48
CA TYR A 124 10.28 -16.36 7.93
C TYR A 124 9.13 -15.48 8.42
N GLU A 125 8.77 -14.43 7.68
CA GLU A 125 7.65 -13.57 8.01
C GLU A 125 6.30 -14.23 7.73
N LEU A 126 6.19 -15.04 6.67
CA LEU A 126 5.00 -15.84 6.37
C LEU A 126 4.69 -16.85 7.48
N ASP A 127 5.71 -17.48 8.05
CA ASP A 127 5.55 -18.43 9.16
C ASP A 127 4.94 -17.77 10.41
N LYS A 128 5.16 -16.46 10.62
CA LYS A 128 4.55 -15.69 11.72
C LYS A 128 3.08 -15.38 11.48
N VAL A 129 2.59 -15.45 10.25
CA VAL A 129 1.20 -15.14 9.88
C VAL A 129 0.23 -16.29 10.22
N MET A 130 0.74 -17.50 10.46
CA MET A 130 -0.06 -18.71 10.67
C MET A 130 -1.08 -18.67 11.82
N ASN A 131 -0.89 -17.75 12.78
CA ASN A 131 -1.79 -17.55 13.92
C ASN A 131 -2.71 -16.33 13.77
N PHE A 132 -2.75 -15.68 12.61
CA PHE A 132 -3.63 -14.55 12.37
C PHE A 132 -5.10 -15.02 12.32
N ASP A 133 -5.94 -14.39 13.11
CA ASP A 133 -7.38 -14.65 13.19
C ASP A 133 -8.10 -13.33 13.46
N ASP A 134 -9.00 -12.93 12.57
CA ASP A 134 -9.72 -11.67 12.64
C ASP A 134 -11.12 -11.83 12.07
N GLU A 135 -12.03 -10.96 12.47
CA GLU A 135 -13.38 -10.90 11.94
C GLU A 135 -13.35 -10.37 10.50
N LEU A 136 -14.05 -11.05 9.58
CA LEU A 136 -13.97 -10.79 8.13
C LEU A 136 -14.20 -9.33 7.75
N LYS A 137 -15.21 -8.66 8.31
CA LYS A 137 -15.53 -7.27 7.96
C LYS A 137 -14.44 -6.32 8.45
N THR A 138 -14.01 -6.48 9.69
CA THR A 138 -12.93 -5.69 10.30
C THR A 138 -11.62 -5.88 9.53
N PHE A 139 -11.31 -7.12 9.15
CA PHE A 139 -10.18 -7.42 8.28
C PHE A 139 -10.29 -6.71 6.92
N LEU A 140 -11.43 -6.82 6.23
CA LEU A 140 -11.59 -6.18 4.92
C LEU A 140 -11.60 -4.65 5.03
N PHE A 141 -12.05 -4.09 6.16
CA PHE A 141 -11.94 -2.65 6.45
C PHE A 141 -10.49 -2.21 6.54
N ARG A 142 -9.63 -3.01 7.19
CA ARG A 142 -8.17 -2.80 7.26
C ARG A 142 -7.52 -2.92 5.88
N VAL A 143 -7.84 -3.97 5.12
CA VAL A 143 -7.36 -4.16 3.75
C VAL A 143 -7.73 -2.93 2.91
N HIS A 144 -9.00 -2.54 2.92
CA HIS A 144 -9.46 -1.38 2.15
C HIS A 144 -8.73 -0.08 2.49
N SER A 145 -8.44 0.17 3.78
CA SER A 145 -7.69 1.37 4.18
C SER A 145 -6.24 1.32 3.73
N ILE A 146 -5.63 0.13 3.72
CA ILE A 146 -4.27 -0.09 3.21
C ILE A 146 -4.22 0.14 1.69
N GLU A 147 -5.17 -0.41 0.92
CA GLU A 147 -5.14 -0.22 -0.55
C GLU A 147 -5.34 1.24 -0.96
N ILE A 148 -6.16 2.00 -0.24
CA ILE A 148 -6.28 3.45 -0.48
C ILE A 148 -4.94 4.16 -0.29
N ARG A 149 -4.17 3.77 0.75
CA ARG A 149 -2.83 4.28 1.00
C ARG A 149 -1.87 3.85 -0.12
N SER A 150 -1.81 2.56 -0.46
CA SER A 150 -0.92 1.99 -1.48
C SER A 150 -1.15 2.64 -2.84
N TRP A 151 -2.41 2.68 -3.31
CA TRP A 151 -2.81 3.39 -4.52
C TRP A 151 -2.32 4.84 -4.54
N ARG A 152 -2.49 5.56 -3.43
CA ARG A 152 -2.08 6.98 -3.36
C ARG A 152 -0.56 7.15 -3.41
N LEU A 153 0.18 6.29 -2.72
CA LEU A 153 1.65 6.31 -2.71
C LEU A 153 2.21 5.92 -4.07
N LEU A 154 1.64 4.93 -4.76
CA LEU A 154 2.04 4.54 -6.11
C LEU A 154 1.83 5.68 -7.13
N LEU A 155 0.74 6.44 -7.01
CA LEU A 155 0.56 7.67 -7.81
C LEU A 155 1.66 8.70 -7.55
N LEU A 156 2.09 8.85 -6.29
CA LEU A 156 3.22 9.72 -5.95
C LEU A 156 4.54 9.19 -6.52
N HIS A 157 4.80 7.88 -6.44
CA HIS A 157 5.99 7.26 -7.01
C HIS A 157 6.08 7.48 -8.51
N LEU A 158 4.99 7.26 -9.25
CA LEU A 158 4.97 7.52 -10.69
C LEU A 158 5.23 8.98 -11.01
N ALA A 159 4.67 9.92 -10.24
CA ALA A 159 4.96 11.35 -10.44
C ALA A 159 6.45 11.67 -10.21
N ILE A 160 7.08 11.08 -9.19
CA ILE A 160 8.52 11.25 -8.93
C ILE A 160 9.36 10.64 -10.06
N ILE A 161 9.00 9.45 -10.54
CA ILE A 161 9.67 8.78 -11.67
C ILE A 161 9.55 9.62 -12.94
N ASP A 162 8.35 10.14 -13.23
CA ASP A 162 8.07 10.91 -14.45
C ASP A 162 8.79 12.27 -14.49
N GLU A 163 9.10 12.83 -13.31
CA GLU A 163 9.92 14.05 -13.17
C GLU A 163 11.43 13.79 -13.19
N SER A 164 11.88 12.53 -13.09
CA SER A 164 13.29 12.18 -12.95
C SER A 164 13.98 11.98 -14.30
N ASP A 165 15.24 12.41 -14.38
CA ASP A 165 16.10 12.12 -15.52
C ASP A 165 16.83 10.78 -15.41
N ASP A 166 16.84 10.16 -14.23
CA ASP A 166 17.59 8.94 -13.96
C ASP A 166 17.04 7.72 -14.72
N ASP A 167 17.91 7.08 -15.51
CA ASP A 167 17.57 5.92 -16.34
C ASP A 167 17.00 4.74 -15.54
N TYR A 168 17.52 4.52 -14.33
CA TYR A 168 17.07 3.42 -13.49
C TYR A 168 15.62 3.61 -12.99
N MET A 169 15.20 4.85 -12.70
CA MET A 169 13.82 5.15 -12.33
C MET A 169 12.86 4.93 -13.50
N LYS A 170 13.26 5.36 -14.71
CA LYS A 170 12.50 5.12 -15.94
C LYS A 170 12.29 3.62 -16.20
N LYS A 171 13.28 2.79 -15.87
CA LYS A 171 13.18 1.31 -15.93
C LYS A 171 12.21 0.72 -14.90
N MET A 172 12.05 1.33 -13.73
CA MET A 172 11.10 0.89 -12.70
C MET A 172 9.65 1.21 -13.06
N ARG A 173 9.42 2.29 -13.82
CA ARG A 173 8.09 2.81 -14.14
C ARG A 173 7.06 1.75 -14.57
N PRO A 174 7.36 0.81 -15.50
CA PRO A 174 6.36 -0.15 -15.96
C PRO A 174 5.86 -1.10 -14.87
N ALA A 175 6.74 -1.52 -13.95
CA ALA A 175 6.34 -2.39 -12.84
C ALA A 175 5.48 -1.62 -11.83
N ILE A 176 5.87 -0.39 -11.47
CA ILE A 176 5.09 0.46 -10.56
C ILE A 176 3.71 0.78 -11.16
N GLN A 177 3.63 1.01 -12.48
CA GLN A 177 2.38 1.21 -13.19
C GLN A 177 1.49 -0.05 -13.14
N LYS A 178 2.06 -1.24 -13.32
CA LYS A 178 1.32 -2.50 -13.25
C LYS A 178 0.72 -2.73 -11.86
N ILE A 179 1.53 -2.53 -10.81
CA ILE A 179 1.08 -2.64 -9.42
C ILE A 179 -0.06 -1.65 -9.16
N LEU A 180 0.08 -0.40 -9.60
CA LEU A 180 -0.99 0.60 -9.46
C LEU A 180 -2.31 0.19 -10.12
N GLU A 181 -2.26 -0.44 -11.29
CA GLU A 181 -3.47 -0.89 -12.00
C GLU A 181 -4.22 -1.99 -11.23
N ASP A 182 -3.49 -2.91 -10.60
CA ASP A 182 -4.06 -3.97 -9.77
C ASP A 182 -4.63 -3.39 -8.47
N GLU A 183 -3.90 -2.49 -7.82
CA GLU A 183 -4.32 -1.73 -6.63
C GLU A 183 -5.61 -0.93 -6.84
N MET A 184 -5.78 -0.33 -8.02
CA MET A 184 -7.04 0.32 -8.39
C MET A 184 -8.23 -0.65 -8.35
N GLN A 185 -8.03 -1.90 -8.78
CA GLN A 185 -9.06 -2.95 -8.69
C GLN A 185 -9.31 -3.36 -7.24
N HIS A 186 -8.24 -3.47 -6.44
CA HIS A 186 -8.33 -3.83 -5.02
C HIS A 186 -9.10 -2.78 -4.22
N VAL A 187 -8.79 -1.50 -4.38
CA VAL A 187 -9.55 -0.38 -3.82
C VAL A 187 -11.03 -0.47 -4.22
N CYS A 188 -11.31 -0.74 -5.49
CA CYS A 188 -12.68 -0.74 -6.00
C CYS A 188 -13.54 -1.87 -5.42
N TYR A 189 -13.06 -3.12 -5.48
CA TYR A 189 -13.85 -4.24 -5.00
C TYR A 189 -13.99 -4.20 -3.47
N THR A 190 -12.92 -3.89 -2.74
CA THR A 190 -12.99 -3.77 -1.27
C THR A 190 -13.93 -2.63 -0.87
N GLY A 191 -13.85 -1.48 -1.55
CA GLY A 191 -14.74 -0.35 -1.32
C GLY A 191 -16.22 -0.68 -1.58
N GLN A 192 -16.51 -1.51 -2.58
CA GLN A 192 -17.87 -2.00 -2.84
C GLN A 192 -18.42 -2.84 -1.67
N TYR A 193 -17.62 -3.77 -1.11
CA TYR A 193 -18.03 -4.58 0.04
C TYR A 193 -18.17 -3.73 1.31
N VAL A 194 -17.19 -2.87 1.60
CA VAL A 194 -17.23 -1.94 2.74
C VAL A 194 -18.48 -1.07 2.66
N SER A 195 -18.74 -0.48 1.49
CA SER A 195 -19.92 0.35 1.23
C SER A 195 -21.23 -0.39 1.48
N ARG A 196 -21.35 -1.63 0.97
CA ARG A 196 -22.53 -2.50 1.18
C ARG A 196 -22.73 -2.81 2.67
N TRP A 197 -21.68 -3.20 3.38
CA TRP A 197 -21.79 -3.55 4.81
C TRP A 197 -22.08 -2.35 5.69
N LEU A 198 -21.47 -1.19 5.43
CA LEU A 198 -21.80 0.03 6.16
C LEU A 198 -23.23 0.48 5.91
N HIS A 199 -23.76 0.26 4.71
CA HIS A 199 -25.16 0.58 4.42
C HIS A 199 -26.12 -0.34 5.18
N ALA A 200 -25.84 -1.64 5.20
CA ALA A 200 -26.65 -2.63 5.93
C ALA A 200 -26.53 -2.48 7.45
N GLU A 201 -25.33 -2.14 7.93
CA GLU A 201 -24.97 -2.09 9.35
C GLU A 201 -24.23 -0.77 9.70
N PRO A 202 -24.93 0.37 9.76
CA PRO A 202 -24.30 1.69 9.95
C PRO A 202 -23.51 1.85 11.25
N HIS A 203 -23.75 1.00 12.26
CA HIS A 203 -22.98 1.01 13.50
C HIS A 203 -21.51 0.63 13.30
N LEU A 204 -21.19 -0.09 12.21
CA LEU A 204 -19.82 -0.46 11.82
C LEU A 204 -19.00 0.72 11.29
N SER A 205 -19.61 1.88 11.00
CA SER A 205 -18.90 3.09 10.57
C SER A 205 -17.81 3.51 11.55
N LYS A 206 -18.00 3.28 12.86
CA LYS A 206 -16.98 3.57 13.88
C LYS A 206 -15.77 2.65 13.71
N VAL A 207 -15.99 1.35 13.53
CA VAL A 207 -14.93 0.35 13.34
C VAL A 207 -14.16 0.65 12.06
N PHE A 208 -14.85 0.98 10.97
CA PHE A 208 -14.19 1.36 9.73
C PHE A 208 -13.29 2.58 9.94
N VAL A 209 -13.78 3.67 10.56
CA VAL A 209 -12.98 4.86 10.86
C VAL A 209 -11.77 4.55 11.73
N GLU A 210 -11.91 3.66 12.72
CA GLU A 210 -10.79 3.20 13.55
C GLU A 210 -9.73 2.47 12.71
N CYS A 211 -10.13 1.62 11.75
CA CYS A 211 -9.22 0.95 10.83
C CYS A 211 -8.44 1.96 9.98
N ILE A 212 -9.12 2.95 9.38
CA ILE A 212 -8.42 3.94 8.55
C ILE A 212 -7.48 4.82 9.39
N THR A 213 -7.90 5.19 10.61
CA THR A 213 -7.08 5.94 11.57
C THR A 213 -5.83 5.16 11.95
N HIS A 214 -5.98 3.86 12.17
CA HIS A 214 -4.86 2.97 12.46
C HIS A 214 -3.89 2.88 11.28
N THR A 215 -4.37 2.70 10.06
CA THR A 215 -3.51 2.73 8.86
C THR A 215 -2.76 4.07 8.73
N ASN A 216 -3.39 5.20 9.05
CA ASN A 216 -2.68 6.49 9.04
C ASN A 216 -1.53 6.53 10.07
N LYS A 217 -1.75 5.95 11.25
CA LYS A 217 -0.73 5.84 12.30
C LYS A 217 0.42 4.93 11.88
N GLU A 218 0.12 3.73 11.37
CA GLU A 218 1.12 2.81 10.83
C GLU A 218 1.95 3.49 9.73
N THR A 219 1.32 4.26 8.85
CA THR A 219 2.05 5.00 7.79
C THR A 219 3.01 6.05 8.35
N TRP A 220 2.68 6.72 9.46
CA TRP A 220 3.61 7.60 10.16
C TRP A 220 4.76 6.84 10.83
N GLU A 221 4.50 5.64 11.33
CA GLU A 221 5.51 4.75 11.91
C GLU A 221 6.47 4.22 10.83
N ASP A 222 5.94 3.88 9.65
CA ASP A 222 6.73 3.50 8.47
C ASP A 222 7.62 4.67 8.01
N LEU A 223 7.05 5.87 7.88
CA LEU A 223 7.79 7.10 7.55
C LEU A 223 8.91 7.37 8.56
N SER A 224 8.62 7.19 9.85
CA SER A 224 9.59 7.39 10.93
C SER A 224 10.72 6.36 10.85
N SER A 225 10.41 5.11 10.55
CA SER A 225 11.39 4.03 10.40
C SER A 225 12.32 4.28 9.22
N MET A 226 11.77 4.74 8.08
CA MET A 226 12.58 5.15 6.93
C MET A 226 13.47 6.35 7.26
N ALA A 227 12.97 7.34 7.98
CA ALA A 227 13.77 8.50 8.41
C ALA A 227 14.89 8.12 9.39
N LEU A 228 14.66 7.15 10.27
CA LEU A 228 15.69 6.62 11.17
C LEU A 228 16.78 5.88 10.40
N PHE A 229 16.41 5.02 9.45
CA PHE A 229 17.37 4.38 8.55
C PHE A 229 18.17 5.44 7.78
N MET A 230 17.51 6.51 7.31
CA MET A 230 18.21 7.61 6.64
C MET A 230 19.25 8.29 7.55
N ARG A 231 18.90 8.55 8.80
CA ARG A 231 19.81 9.14 9.77
C ARG A 231 21.02 8.24 10.03
N ASP A 232 20.78 6.94 10.19
CA ASP A 232 21.82 5.99 10.58
C ASP A 232 22.81 5.70 9.45
N HIS A 233 22.39 5.93 8.19
CA HIS A 233 23.21 5.76 7.00
C HIS A 233 23.65 7.08 6.33
N ILE A 234 23.52 8.23 7.03
CA ILE A 234 23.75 9.55 6.44
C ILE A 234 25.16 9.77 5.89
N GLN A 235 26.18 9.13 6.49
CA GLN A 235 27.55 9.22 6.00
C GLN A 235 27.73 8.51 4.65
N ASP A 236 27.06 7.36 4.46
CA ASP A 236 27.07 6.64 3.18
C ASP A 236 26.42 7.51 2.09
N PHE A 237 25.33 8.22 2.43
CA PHE A 237 24.60 9.09 1.48
C PHE A 237 25.37 10.34 1.05
N LEU A 238 26.13 10.95 1.98
CA LEU A 238 26.98 12.10 1.67
C LEU A 238 28.16 11.73 0.75
N LEU A 239 28.59 10.46 0.76
CA LEU A 239 29.68 9.97 -0.08
C LEU A 239 29.19 9.58 -1.49
N GLU A 240 27.99 9.01 -1.63
CA GLU A 240 27.40 8.68 -2.94
C GLU A 240 26.97 9.91 -3.75
N SER A 241 26.60 11.02 -3.09
CA SER A 241 26.17 12.26 -3.75
C SER A 241 27.35 13.15 -4.23
N ALA A 242 28.58 12.79 -3.86
CA ALA A 242 29.81 13.49 -4.25
C ALA A 242 30.57 12.79 -5.40
N ALA A 243 30.08 11.63 -5.86
CA ALA A 243 30.66 10.80 -6.92
C ALA A 243 29.85 10.92 -8.22
#